data_AF-A0A8T7APP6-F1
#
_entry.id   AF-A0A8T7APP6-F1
#
_cell.length_a   1.000
_cell.length_b   1.000
_cell.length_c   1.000
_cell.angle_alpha   90.00
_cell.angle_beta   90.00
_cell.angle_gamma   90.00
#
_symmetry.space_group_name_H-M   'P 1'
#
loop_
_entity.id
_entity.type
_entity.pdbx_description
1 polymer ?
#
loop_
_entity_poly.entity_id
_entity_poly.type
_entity_poly.pdbx_seq_one_letter_code
_entity_poly.pdbx_strand_id
1 'polypeptide(L)'
;MKRSLFLAALLAAATADAAVYRCTGADGATTYSQTPCSAAAERVVVDKAPGSTGTSADCRVAEPFSRAVAKMMKQRLSKDETIAEFGGPGALKSGAGRLVNYVYLYGASPNMTQERIVTLTMAQCGSGAFGDVSCPALPNAYTEAGGGCEGEFSEFDADPQVNVFARNREKSDARARERSEQMSAQTDKMKADYAQRERSRQCREAIQRKIDQIDISIQAGADPNGHKLPLRRLRKQQSECG
;
A
#
# COMPACT_ATOMS: atom_id res chain seq x y z
N MET A 1 -20.86 -27.49 -66.40
CA MET A 1 -21.21 -27.80 -65.00
C MET A 1 -20.04 -28.56 -64.38
N LYS A 2 -19.21 -27.93 -63.53
CA LYS A 2 -18.08 -28.57 -62.84
C LYS A 2 -18.30 -28.38 -61.34
N ARG A 3 -18.53 -29.48 -60.62
CA ARG A 3 -18.66 -29.52 -59.15
C ARG A 3 -17.29 -29.87 -58.55
N SER A 4 -16.67 -28.92 -57.87
CA SER A 4 -15.48 -29.16 -57.06
C SER A 4 -15.91 -29.52 -55.65
N LEU A 5 -15.67 -30.77 -55.26
CA LEU A 5 -15.75 -31.29 -53.90
C LEU A 5 -14.48 -30.89 -53.14
N PHE A 6 -14.59 -29.96 -52.19
CA PHE A 6 -13.53 -29.70 -51.21
C PHE A 6 -13.77 -30.59 -49.99
N LEU A 7 -12.92 -31.61 -49.81
CA LEU A 7 -12.81 -32.36 -48.57
C LEU A 7 -12.16 -31.48 -47.49
N ALA A 8 -12.92 -31.10 -46.47
CA ALA A 8 -12.39 -30.50 -45.25
C ALA A 8 -11.91 -31.62 -44.31
N ALA A 9 -10.59 -31.80 -44.21
CA ALA A 9 -9.98 -32.67 -43.21
C ALA A 9 -9.99 -31.96 -41.84
N LEU A 10 -10.79 -32.47 -40.90
CA LEU A 10 -10.76 -32.05 -39.50
C LEU A 10 -9.42 -32.49 -38.86
N LEU A 11 -8.54 -31.52 -38.56
CA LEU A 11 -7.46 -31.73 -37.61
C LEU A 11 -8.01 -31.54 -36.19
N ALA A 12 -8.28 -32.63 -35.49
CA ALA A 12 -8.46 -32.62 -34.05
C ALA A 12 -7.07 -32.46 -33.41
N ALA A 13 -6.74 -31.24 -32.99
CA ALA A 13 -5.57 -31.00 -32.16
C ALA A 13 -5.83 -31.62 -30.77
N ALA A 14 -5.16 -32.73 -30.46
CA ALA A 14 -5.10 -33.24 -29.10
C ALA A 14 -4.46 -32.16 -28.22
N THR A 15 -5.21 -31.65 -27.25
CA THR A 15 -4.67 -30.76 -26.21
C THR A 15 -3.67 -31.56 -25.40
N ALA A 16 -2.39 -31.42 -25.72
CA ALA A 16 -1.32 -32.02 -24.95
C ALA A 16 -1.26 -31.34 -23.58
N ASP A 17 -1.77 -32.00 -22.54
CA ASP A 17 -1.50 -31.64 -21.16
C ASP A 17 0.02 -31.72 -20.94
N ALA A 18 0.65 -30.56 -20.79
CA ALA A 18 2.09 -30.44 -20.61
C ALA A 18 2.48 -30.89 -19.19
N ALA A 19 2.51 -32.21 -18.97
CA ALA A 19 3.07 -32.81 -17.77
C ALA A 19 4.57 -33.03 -17.95
N VAL A 20 5.38 -32.62 -16.97
CA VAL A 20 6.83 -32.89 -16.93
C VAL A 20 7.06 -34.05 -15.97
N TYR A 21 7.63 -35.14 -16.48
CA TYR A 21 7.95 -36.35 -15.74
C TYR A 21 9.38 -36.29 -15.23
N ARG A 22 9.59 -36.72 -13.98
CA ARG A 22 10.93 -36.95 -13.43
C ARG A 22 11.26 -38.44 -13.57
N CYS A 23 12.28 -38.75 -14.34
CA CYS A 23 12.76 -40.12 -14.57
C CYS A 23 14.07 -40.36 -13.83
N THR A 24 14.13 -41.42 -13.03
CA THR A 24 15.35 -41.82 -12.32
C THR A 24 15.93 -43.07 -12.99
N GLY A 25 17.17 -42.98 -13.48
CA GLY A 25 17.89 -44.08 -14.11
C GLY A 25 18.42 -45.10 -13.11
N ALA A 26 18.83 -46.28 -13.60
CA ALA A 26 19.41 -47.34 -12.76
C ALA A 26 20.77 -46.95 -12.12
N ASP A 27 21.42 -45.92 -12.66
CA ASP A 27 22.62 -45.26 -12.14
C ASP A 27 22.33 -44.22 -11.06
N GLY A 28 21.05 -43.97 -10.74
CA GLY A 28 20.59 -42.93 -9.83
C GLY A 28 20.52 -41.53 -10.45
N ALA A 29 20.83 -41.37 -11.74
CA ALA A 29 20.74 -40.07 -12.40
C ALA A 29 19.28 -39.65 -12.61
N THR A 30 18.96 -38.40 -12.28
CA THR A 30 17.63 -37.83 -12.48
C THR A 30 17.58 -37.02 -13.77
N THR A 31 16.61 -37.29 -14.65
CA THR A 31 16.33 -36.50 -15.86
C THR A 31 14.86 -36.08 -15.91
N TYR A 32 14.57 -34.95 -16.54
CA TYR A 32 13.21 -34.43 -16.70
C TYR A 32 12.79 -34.55 -18.17
N SER A 33 11.63 -35.14 -18.42
CA SER A 33 11.11 -35.38 -19.77
C SER A 33 9.66 -34.93 -19.91
N GLN A 34 9.28 -34.44 -21.09
CA GLN A 34 7.88 -34.18 -21.44
C GLN A 34 7.16 -35.45 -21.94
N THR A 35 7.91 -36.55 -22.13
CA THR A 35 7.36 -37.87 -22.48
C THR A 35 7.41 -38.80 -21.28
N PRO A 36 6.40 -39.69 -21.10
CA PRO A 36 6.38 -40.64 -19.98
C PRO A 36 7.65 -41.50 -19.93
N CYS A 37 8.21 -41.69 -18.73
CA CYS A 37 9.39 -42.53 -18.54
C CYS A 37 9.12 -43.97 -19.01
N SER A 38 10.14 -44.62 -19.59
CA SER A 38 10.10 -46.04 -19.96
C SER A 38 9.88 -46.91 -18.72
N ALA A 39 9.21 -48.06 -18.88
CA ALA A 39 8.65 -48.87 -17.80
C ALA A 39 9.66 -49.38 -16.73
N ALA A 40 10.95 -49.20 -16.94
CA ALA A 40 12.01 -49.58 -16.01
C ALA A 40 12.42 -48.46 -15.02
N ALA A 41 11.92 -47.23 -15.20
CA ALA A 41 12.20 -46.12 -14.31
C ALA A 41 11.04 -45.90 -13.32
N GLU A 42 11.37 -45.66 -12.04
CA GLU A 42 10.39 -45.29 -11.03
C GLU A 42 9.70 -43.99 -11.47
N ARG A 43 8.38 -44.05 -11.66
CA ARG A 43 7.58 -42.92 -12.07
C ARG A 43 7.24 -42.09 -10.84
N VAL A 44 7.92 -40.97 -10.68
CA VAL A 44 7.40 -39.86 -9.87
C VAL A 44 6.79 -38.86 -10.84
N VAL A 45 5.47 -38.89 -10.95
CA VAL A 45 4.76 -37.78 -11.59
C VAL A 45 5.05 -36.57 -10.72
N VAL A 46 5.73 -35.57 -11.27
CA VAL A 46 5.85 -34.26 -10.63
C VAL A 46 4.51 -33.57 -10.89
N ASP A 47 3.47 -34.09 -10.24
CA ASP A 47 2.12 -33.55 -10.29
C ASP A 47 2.15 -32.18 -9.61
N LYS A 48 1.97 -31.15 -10.43
CA LYS A 48 1.72 -29.75 -10.05
C LYS A 48 2.83 -29.09 -9.22
N ALA A 49 3.05 -27.80 -9.47
CA ALA A 49 3.64 -26.92 -8.45
C ALA A 49 3.00 -27.25 -7.09
N PRO A 50 3.79 -27.34 -6.00
CA PRO A 50 3.44 -28.01 -4.76
C PRO A 50 1.95 -27.86 -4.48
N GLY A 51 1.25 -28.99 -4.60
CA GLY A 51 -0.15 -29.09 -4.27
C GLY A 51 -0.38 -28.37 -2.96
N SER A 52 -1.17 -27.30 -3.03
CA SER A 52 -1.82 -26.77 -1.86
C SER A 52 -2.58 -27.95 -1.25
N THR A 53 -2.06 -28.49 -0.16
CA THR A 53 -2.92 -29.02 0.90
C THR A 53 -3.84 -27.92 1.47
N GLY A 54 -3.65 -26.67 1.03
CA GLY A 54 -4.57 -25.56 1.19
C GLY A 54 -5.96 -25.93 0.69
N THR A 55 -6.88 -26.02 1.64
CA THR A 55 -8.25 -25.54 1.54
C THR A 55 -8.58 -25.02 0.14
N SER A 56 -9.37 -25.78 -0.62
CA SER A 56 -9.84 -25.34 -1.94
C SER A 56 -10.27 -23.89 -1.81
N ALA A 57 -9.61 -22.98 -2.52
CA ALA A 57 -9.99 -21.58 -2.50
C ALA A 57 -11.47 -21.52 -2.86
N ASP A 58 -12.30 -21.03 -1.94
CA ASP A 58 -13.73 -20.90 -2.21
C ASP A 58 -13.90 -19.72 -3.18
N CYS A 59 -13.73 -19.99 -4.47
CA CYS A 59 -13.79 -18.94 -5.47
C CYS A 59 -15.20 -18.33 -5.58
N ARG A 60 -16.23 -18.94 -4.97
CA ARG A 60 -17.59 -18.38 -4.93
C ARG A 60 -17.62 -17.02 -4.24
N VAL A 61 -16.85 -16.84 -3.17
CA VAL A 61 -16.71 -15.54 -2.47
C VAL A 61 -15.70 -14.61 -3.13
N ALA A 62 -14.76 -15.14 -3.93
CA ALA A 62 -13.78 -14.34 -4.66
C ALA A 62 -14.44 -13.52 -5.78
N GLU A 63 -15.45 -14.06 -6.47
CA GLU A 63 -16.14 -13.35 -7.55
C GLU A 63 -16.76 -12.02 -7.11
N PRO A 64 -17.71 -11.99 -6.16
CA PRO A 64 -18.37 -10.75 -5.74
C PRO A 64 -17.37 -9.78 -5.07
N PHE A 65 -16.36 -10.30 -4.37
CA PHE A 65 -15.32 -9.47 -3.78
C PHE A 65 -14.47 -8.79 -4.87
N SER A 66 -14.02 -9.54 -5.89
CA SER A 66 -13.27 -8.97 -7.01
C SER A 66 -14.08 -7.93 -7.79
N ARG A 67 -15.39 -8.13 -7.90
CA ARG A 67 -16.33 -7.18 -8.52
C ARG A 67 -16.38 -5.86 -7.73
N ALA A 68 -16.48 -5.93 -6.40
CA ALA A 68 -16.46 -4.76 -5.53
C ALA A 68 -15.13 -3.99 -5.63
N VAL A 69 -14.00 -4.70 -5.59
CA VAL A 69 -12.67 -4.10 -5.75
C VAL A 69 -12.51 -3.44 -7.13
N ALA A 70 -12.92 -4.13 -8.20
CA ALA A 70 -12.83 -3.61 -9.56
C ALA A 70 -13.70 -2.35 -9.75
N LYS A 71 -14.87 -2.30 -9.10
CA LYS A 71 -15.73 -1.11 -9.08
C LYS A 71 -15.03 0.08 -8.39
N MET A 72 -14.45 -0.12 -7.22
CA MET A 72 -13.69 0.94 -6.51
C MET A 72 -12.51 1.44 -7.35
N MET A 73 -11.77 0.51 -7.97
CA MET A 73 -10.68 0.84 -8.88
C MET A 73 -11.17 1.69 -10.07
N LYS A 74 -12.32 1.35 -10.68
CA LYS A 74 -12.92 2.14 -11.77
C LYS A 74 -13.42 3.52 -11.32
N GLN A 75 -13.77 3.67 -10.05
CA GLN A 75 -14.08 4.95 -9.40
C GLN A 75 -12.82 5.77 -9.04
N ARG A 76 -11.64 5.37 -9.53
CA ARG A 76 -10.35 6.05 -9.32
C ARG A 76 -9.85 6.01 -7.87
N LEU A 77 -10.38 5.14 -7.02
CA LEU A 77 -9.77 4.90 -5.72
C LEU A 77 -8.43 4.21 -5.94
N SER A 78 -7.40 4.71 -5.28
CA SER A 78 -6.10 4.04 -5.20
C SER A 78 -6.23 2.73 -4.42
N LYS A 79 -5.25 1.85 -4.62
CA LYS A 79 -5.20 0.57 -3.91
C LYS A 79 -5.23 0.75 -2.39
N ASP A 80 -4.47 1.73 -1.89
CA ASP A 80 -4.36 1.98 -0.45
C ASP A 80 -5.67 2.54 0.12
N GLU A 81 -6.39 3.38 -0.63
CA GLU A 81 -7.74 3.81 -0.27
C GLU A 81 -8.72 2.64 -0.23
N THR A 82 -8.72 1.77 -1.24
CA THR A 82 -9.57 0.57 -1.23
C THR A 82 -9.24 -0.39 -0.08
N ILE A 83 -7.96 -0.57 0.26
CA ILE A 83 -7.55 -1.34 1.44
C ILE A 83 -8.07 -0.66 2.72
N ALA A 84 -7.99 0.67 2.81
CA ALA A 84 -8.53 1.42 3.95
C ALA A 84 -10.05 1.27 4.07
N GLU A 85 -10.80 1.27 2.96
CA GLU A 85 -12.25 1.04 2.95
C GLU A 85 -12.64 -0.34 3.47
N PHE A 86 -11.77 -1.33 3.31
CA PHE A 86 -11.95 -2.67 3.87
C PHE A 86 -11.49 -2.80 5.33
N GLY A 87 -11.19 -1.70 6.03
CA GLY A 87 -10.73 -1.72 7.43
C GLY A 87 -9.20 -1.69 7.58
N GLY A 88 -8.47 -1.40 6.49
CA GLY A 88 -7.02 -1.22 6.49
C GLY A 88 -6.22 -2.50 6.22
N PRO A 89 -4.88 -2.39 6.20
CA PRO A 89 -4.00 -3.49 5.80
C PRO A 89 -4.06 -4.71 6.75
N GLY A 90 -4.46 -4.51 8.00
CA GLY A 90 -4.66 -5.61 8.96
C GLY A 90 -5.98 -6.35 8.82
N ALA A 91 -6.97 -5.77 8.13
CA ALA A 91 -8.28 -6.38 7.93
C ALA A 91 -8.32 -7.36 6.74
N LEU A 92 -7.39 -7.22 5.79
CA LEU A 92 -7.26 -8.13 4.66
C LEU A 92 -6.31 -9.28 5.01
N LYS A 93 -6.81 -10.51 4.99
CA LYS A 93 -5.90 -11.68 5.05
C LYS A 93 -5.11 -11.79 3.74
N SER A 94 -4.04 -12.60 3.77
CA SER A 94 -3.09 -12.70 2.67
C SER A 94 -3.72 -12.99 1.31
N GLY A 95 -4.78 -13.82 1.24
CA GLY A 95 -5.45 -14.11 -0.03
C GLY A 95 -6.31 -12.98 -0.56
N ALA A 96 -7.12 -12.35 0.28
CA ALA A 96 -7.89 -11.16 -0.09
C ALA A 96 -6.97 -10.00 -0.52
N GLY A 97 -5.85 -9.80 0.18
CA GLY A 97 -4.85 -8.81 -0.20
C GLY A 97 -4.17 -9.11 -1.54
N ARG A 98 -3.87 -10.38 -1.84
CA ARG A 98 -3.35 -10.79 -3.17
C ARG A 98 -4.38 -10.56 -4.28
N LEU A 99 -5.65 -10.86 -4.03
CA LEU A 99 -6.74 -10.60 -4.97
C LEU A 99 -6.88 -9.10 -5.26
N VAL A 100 -6.87 -8.25 -4.22
CA VAL A 100 -6.91 -6.78 -4.39
C VAL A 100 -5.73 -6.29 -5.23
N ASN A 101 -4.51 -6.73 -4.90
CA ASN A 101 -3.33 -6.38 -5.68
C ASN A 101 -3.47 -6.79 -7.16
N TYR A 102 -3.99 -8.00 -7.42
CA TYR A 102 -4.19 -8.53 -8.77
C TYR A 102 -5.20 -7.69 -9.57
N VAL A 103 -6.34 -7.34 -8.99
CA VAL A 103 -7.33 -6.47 -9.63
C VAL A 103 -6.71 -5.12 -10.01
N TYR A 104 -5.92 -4.53 -9.11
CA TYR A 104 -5.27 -3.24 -9.33
C TYR A 104 -4.17 -3.24 -10.40
N LEU A 105 -3.63 -4.40 -10.81
CA LEU A 105 -2.74 -4.49 -11.98
C LEU A 105 -3.40 -3.95 -13.26
N TYR A 106 -4.72 -4.00 -13.33
CA TYR A 106 -5.50 -3.54 -14.47
C TYR A 106 -5.99 -2.10 -14.38
N GLY A 107 -5.67 -1.38 -13.30
CA GLY A 107 -6.12 0.00 -13.09
C GLY A 107 -5.63 0.99 -14.14
N ALA A 108 -4.46 0.72 -14.72
CA ALA A 108 -3.89 1.53 -15.81
C ALA A 108 -4.42 1.16 -17.20
N SER A 109 -5.18 0.07 -17.35
CA SER A 109 -5.68 -0.41 -18.65
C SER A 109 -7.04 0.21 -18.98
N PRO A 110 -7.13 1.20 -19.89
CA PRO A 110 -8.39 1.89 -20.18
C PRO A 110 -9.46 0.97 -20.79
N ASN A 111 -9.02 -0.04 -21.54
CA ASN A 111 -9.91 -0.97 -22.26
C ASN A 111 -10.34 -2.18 -21.41
N MET A 112 -9.89 -2.29 -20.17
CA MET A 112 -10.22 -3.44 -19.33
C MET A 112 -11.59 -3.25 -18.68
N THR A 113 -12.59 -4.04 -19.06
CA THR A 113 -13.92 -3.98 -18.43
C THR A 113 -13.92 -4.63 -17.05
N GLN A 114 -14.90 -4.30 -16.21
CA GLN A 114 -15.05 -4.91 -14.89
C GLN A 114 -15.26 -6.42 -15.01
N GLU A 115 -16.10 -6.85 -15.95
CA GLU A 115 -16.41 -8.26 -16.22
C GLU A 115 -15.16 -9.04 -16.63
N ARG A 116 -14.31 -8.43 -17.46
CA ARG A 116 -13.05 -9.06 -17.87
C ARG A 116 -12.09 -9.22 -16.69
N ILE A 117 -12.00 -8.23 -15.80
CA ILE A 117 -11.18 -8.33 -14.58
C ILE A 117 -11.69 -9.45 -13.68
N VAL A 118 -13.00 -9.51 -13.44
CA VAL A 118 -13.61 -10.56 -12.62
C VAL A 118 -13.34 -11.94 -13.23
N THR A 119 -13.51 -12.08 -14.55
CA THR A 119 -13.24 -13.34 -15.27
C THR A 119 -11.78 -13.80 -15.09
N LEU A 120 -10.82 -12.90 -15.26
CA LEU A 120 -9.40 -13.20 -15.07
C LEU A 120 -9.07 -13.53 -13.61
N THR A 121 -9.69 -12.81 -12.67
CA THR A 121 -9.54 -13.05 -11.24
C THR A 121 -10.08 -14.43 -10.86
N MET A 122 -11.22 -14.85 -11.42
CA MET A 122 -11.78 -16.18 -11.19
C MET A 122 -10.92 -17.31 -11.76
N ALA A 123 -10.35 -17.12 -12.95
CA ALA A 123 -9.37 -18.07 -13.50
C ALA A 123 -8.14 -18.20 -12.58
N GLN A 124 -7.65 -17.08 -12.04
CA GLN A 124 -6.52 -17.03 -11.12
C GLN A 124 -6.85 -17.61 -9.73
N CYS A 125 -8.10 -17.47 -9.28
CA CYS A 125 -8.57 -18.11 -8.06
C CYS A 125 -8.65 -19.63 -8.23
N GLY A 126 -9.19 -20.12 -9.36
CA GLY A 126 -9.31 -21.55 -9.66
C GLY A 126 -7.96 -22.26 -9.76
N SER A 127 -6.89 -21.55 -10.08
CA SER A 127 -5.51 -22.07 -10.03
C SER A 127 -4.88 -22.05 -8.63
N GLY A 128 -5.58 -21.51 -7.63
CA GLY A 128 -5.10 -21.39 -6.25
C GLY A 128 -4.09 -20.26 -6.03
N ALA A 129 -3.88 -19.38 -7.01
CA ALA A 129 -2.79 -18.40 -6.95
C ALA A 129 -3.00 -17.30 -5.90
N PHE A 130 -4.22 -17.12 -5.39
CA PHE A 130 -4.48 -16.24 -4.26
C PHE A 130 -4.34 -16.94 -2.90
N GLY A 131 -4.20 -18.26 -2.83
CA GLY A 131 -4.26 -19.00 -1.56
C GLY A 131 -5.66 -18.96 -0.94
N ASP A 132 -5.74 -18.85 0.39
CA ASP A 132 -7.03 -18.83 1.10
C ASP A 132 -7.80 -17.52 0.86
N VAL A 133 -8.89 -17.62 0.08
CA VAL A 133 -9.88 -16.55 -0.15
C VAL A 133 -11.25 -16.97 0.40
N SER A 134 -11.27 -17.77 1.46
CA SER A 134 -12.51 -18.17 2.12
C SER A 134 -13.22 -16.97 2.79
N CYS A 135 -14.48 -17.18 3.14
CA CYS A 135 -15.28 -16.20 3.86
C CYS A 135 -14.57 -15.54 5.06
N PRO A 136 -13.97 -16.28 6.01
CA PRO A 136 -13.29 -15.67 7.14
C PRO A 136 -12.01 -14.94 6.74
N ALA A 137 -11.52 -15.13 5.52
CA ALA A 137 -10.36 -14.42 4.98
C ALA A 137 -10.69 -13.09 4.32
N LEU A 138 -11.97 -12.84 4.07
CA LEU A 138 -12.45 -11.53 3.61
C LEU A 138 -12.57 -10.55 4.79
N PRO A 139 -12.47 -9.24 4.52
CA PRO A 139 -12.63 -8.22 5.55
C PRO A 139 -14.03 -8.22 6.15
N ASN A 140 -14.13 -8.07 7.48
CA ASN A 140 -15.41 -8.03 8.19
C ASN A 140 -16.35 -6.96 7.62
N ALA A 141 -15.81 -5.78 7.26
CA ALA A 141 -16.58 -4.69 6.67
C ALA A 141 -17.27 -5.09 5.34
N TYR A 142 -16.61 -5.95 4.55
CA TYR A 142 -17.19 -6.48 3.32
C TYR A 142 -18.26 -7.53 3.62
N THR A 143 -17.97 -8.47 4.52
CA THR A 143 -18.91 -9.55 4.86
C THR A 143 -20.15 -9.02 5.56
N GLU A 144 -20.04 -8.01 6.41
CA GLU A 144 -21.19 -7.37 7.08
C GLU A 144 -22.08 -6.62 6.08
N ALA A 145 -21.49 -5.95 5.08
CA ALA A 145 -22.24 -5.23 4.06
C ALA A 145 -22.95 -6.16 3.06
N GLY A 146 -22.38 -7.34 2.77
CA GLY A 146 -22.91 -8.31 1.82
C GLY A 146 -23.92 -9.31 2.38
N GLY A 147 -24.32 -9.18 3.65
CA GLY A 147 -25.21 -10.15 4.31
C GLY A 147 -24.52 -11.47 4.69
N GLY A 148 -23.20 -11.45 4.83
CA GLY A 148 -22.37 -12.62 5.10
C GLY A 148 -21.90 -13.32 3.83
N CYS A 149 -21.30 -14.50 3.99
CA CYS A 149 -20.72 -15.26 2.88
C CYS A 149 -21.64 -16.32 2.29
N GLU A 150 -22.77 -16.55 2.95
CA GLU A 150 -23.88 -17.34 2.43
C GLU A 150 -24.93 -16.46 1.75
N GLY A 151 -24.79 -15.13 1.85
CA GLY A 151 -25.64 -14.22 1.12
C GLY A 151 -25.55 -14.56 -0.36
N GLU A 152 -26.70 -14.80 -1.00
CA GLU A 152 -26.75 -14.62 -2.45
C GLU A 152 -26.27 -13.18 -2.66
N PHE A 153 -25.09 -13.03 -3.24
CA PHE A 153 -24.65 -11.76 -3.80
C PHE A 153 -25.51 -11.49 -5.04
N SER A 154 -26.84 -11.51 -4.87
CA SER A 154 -27.82 -11.07 -5.84
C SER A 154 -27.48 -9.62 -6.05
N GLU A 155 -26.83 -9.37 -7.18
CA GLU A 155 -26.57 -8.06 -7.74
C GLU A 155 -26.33 -7.01 -6.66
N PHE A 156 -25.05 -6.80 -6.32
CA PHE A 156 -24.64 -5.58 -5.61
C PHE A 156 -24.90 -4.36 -6.54
N ASP A 157 -26.15 -4.19 -6.97
CA ASP A 157 -26.84 -2.93 -7.18
C ASP A 157 -26.54 -2.16 -5.90
N ALA A 158 -25.42 -1.46 -5.94
CA ALA A 158 -25.16 -0.42 -5.00
C ALA A 158 -26.24 0.63 -5.28
N ASP A 159 -27.40 0.43 -4.67
CA ASP A 159 -28.24 1.52 -4.24
C ASP A 159 -27.28 2.57 -3.65
N PRO A 160 -27.32 3.83 -4.11
CA PRO A 160 -26.44 4.91 -3.63
C PRO A 160 -26.46 5.14 -2.11
N GLN A 161 -27.24 4.37 -1.36
CA GLN A 161 -27.32 4.35 0.10
C GLN A 161 -26.04 3.93 0.84
N VAL A 162 -24.88 3.81 0.17
CA VAL A 162 -23.61 3.91 0.89
C VAL A 162 -23.23 5.36 1.19
N ASN A 163 -24.14 6.02 1.91
CA ASN A 163 -23.99 7.34 2.51
C ASN A 163 -23.06 7.31 3.75
N VAL A 164 -22.53 6.13 4.09
CA VAL A 164 -21.48 5.96 5.11
C VAL A 164 -20.13 6.43 4.57
N PHE A 165 -19.85 6.20 3.28
CA PHE A 165 -18.57 6.58 2.65
C PHE A 165 -18.46 8.08 2.39
N ALA A 166 -19.54 8.75 1.97
CA ALA A 166 -19.55 10.21 1.85
C ALA A 166 -19.29 10.89 3.21
N ARG A 167 -19.90 10.40 4.29
CA ARG A 167 -19.67 10.89 5.65
C ARG A 167 -18.26 10.60 6.15
N ASN A 168 -17.70 9.43 5.83
CA ASN A 168 -16.33 9.10 6.24
C ASN A 168 -15.29 9.92 5.47
N ARG A 169 -15.52 10.19 4.18
CA ARG A 169 -14.69 11.09 3.37
C ARG A 169 -14.74 12.53 3.88
N GLU A 170 -15.92 13.04 4.20
CA GLU A 170 -16.09 14.36 4.80
C GLU A 170 -15.36 14.48 6.15
N LYS A 171 -15.44 13.45 7.00
CA LYS A 171 -14.68 13.38 8.25
C LYS A 171 -13.16 13.30 8.03
N SER A 172 -12.72 12.57 7.02
CA SER A 172 -11.30 12.47 6.64
C SER A 172 -10.76 13.83 6.19
N ASP A 173 -11.48 14.50 5.30
CA ASP A 173 -11.10 15.80 4.75
C ASP A 173 -11.10 16.89 5.84
N ALA A 174 -12.07 16.86 6.76
CA ALA A 174 -12.08 17.73 7.94
C ALA A 174 -10.84 17.53 8.82
N ARG A 175 -10.46 16.29 9.11
CA ARG A 175 -9.24 15.96 9.88
C ARG A 175 -7.94 16.32 9.14
N ALA A 176 -7.94 16.27 7.81
CA ALA A 176 -6.80 16.69 7.00
C ALA A 176 -6.61 18.22 7.08
N ARG A 177 -7.70 18.99 6.99
CA ARG A 177 -7.68 20.46 7.18
C ARG A 177 -7.22 20.84 8.57
N GLU A 178 -7.77 20.20 9.61
CA GLU A 178 -7.38 20.45 11.00
C GLU A 178 -5.88 20.17 11.22
N ARG A 179 -5.34 19.08 10.66
CA ARG A 179 -3.89 18.80 10.72
C ARG A 179 -3.05 19.83 9.97
N SER A 180 -3.53 20.30 8.82
CA SER A 180 -2.85 21.36 8.08
C SER A 180 -2.80 22.68 8.86
N GLU A 181 -3.89 23.03 9.54
CA GLU A 181 -3.97 24.22 10.41
C GLU A 181 -3.10 24.08 11.65
N GLN A 182 -3.04 22.90 12.26
CA GLN A 182 -2.12 22.63 13.38
C GLN A 182 -0.66 22.75 12.96
N MET A 183 -0.29 22.24 11.77
CA MET A 183 1.08 22.37 11.27
C MET A 183 1.45 23.82 10.93
N SER A 184 0.52 24.63 10.39
CA SER A 184 0.80 26.04 10.14
C SER A 184 0.98 26.81 11.45
N ALA A 185 0.11 26.59 12.45
CA ALA A 185 0.24 27.19 13.77
C ALA A 185 1.54 26.79 14.48
N GLN A 186 1.96 25.52 14.36
CA GLN A 186 3.24 25.06 14.90
C GLN A 186 4.44 25.72 14.20
N THR A 187 4.35 25.91 12.87
CA THR A 187 5.38 26.59 12.08
C THR A 187 5.51 28.06 12.50
N ASP A 188 4.39 28.75 12.72
CA ASP A 188 4.40 30.15 13.14
C ASP A 188 4.95 30.31 14.56
N LYS A 189 4.61 29.40 15.48
CA LYS A 189 5.21 29.35 16.81
C LYS A 189 6.73 29.17 16.75
N MET A 190 7.21 28.23 15.93
CA MET A 190 8.64 27.98 15.75
C MET A 190 9.38 29.21 15.18
N LYS A 191 8.76 29.93 14.23
CA LYS A 191 9.31 31.19 13.70
C LYS A 191 9.38 32.29 14.76
N ALA A 192 8.34 32.42 15.59
CA ALA A 192 8.32 33.40 16.67
C ALA A 192 9.40 33.11 17.71
N ASP A 193 9.56 31.85 18.12
CA ASP A 193 10.59 31.41 19.05
C ASP A 193 12.00 31.66 18.48
N TYR A 194 12.21 31.39 17.19
CA TYR A 194 13.47 31.67 16.51
C TYR A 194 13.78 33.18 16.49
N ALA A 195 12.80 34.02 16.14
CA ALA A 195 12.95 35.46 16.13
C ALA A 195 13.25 36.03 17.52
N GLN A 196 12.67 35.46 18.58
CA GLN A 196 12.99 35.83 19.96
C GLN A 196 14.43 35.46 20.34
N ARG A 197 14.87 34.23 20.02
CA ARG A 197 16.26 33.79 20.29
C ARG A 197 17.28 34.66 19.56
N GLU A 198 16.98 35.04 18.32
CA GLU A 198 17.83 35.92 17.52
C GLU A 198 17.95 37.32 18.15
N ARG A 199 16.84 37.92 18.59
CA ARG A 199 16.86 39.19 19.34
C ARG A 199 17.70 39.10 20.61
N SER A 200 17.54 38.02 21.38
CA SER A 200 18.34 37.78 22.59
C SER A 200 19.83 37.62 22.29
N ARG A 201 20.18 36.97 21.17
CA ARG A 201 21.58 36.87 20.71
C ARG A 201 22.15 38.24 20.37
N GLN A 202 21.45 39.02 19.54
CA GLN A 202 21.88 40.36 19.15
C GLN A 202 22.04 41.31 20.35
N CYS A 203 21.13 41.22 21.34
CA CYS A 203 21.22 41.97 22.59
C CYS A 203 22.50 41.61 23.38
N ARG A 204 22.78 40.32 23.57
CA ARG A 204 23.99 39.85 24.24
C ARG A 204 25.27 40.28 23.52
N GLU A 205 25.31 40.17 22.19
CA GLU A 205 26.45 40.61 21.37
C GLU A 205 26.68 42.13 21.43
N ALA A 206 25.61 42.93 21.44
CA ALA A 206 25.70 44.37 21.59
C ALA A 206 26.27 44.78 22.96
N ILE A 207 25.86 44.10 24.03
CA ILE A 207 26.39 44.33 25.37
C ILE A 207 27.84 43.86 25.47
N GLN A 208 28.18 42.69 24.91
CA GLN A 208 29.54 42.18 24.93
C GLN A 208 30.51 43.16 24.25
N ARG A 209 30.15 43.71 23.08
CA ARG A 209 30.96 44.73 22.41
C ARG A 209 31.21 45.97 23.27
N LYS A 210 30.24 46.38 24.10
CA LYS A 210 30.43 47.51 25.04
C LYS A 210 31.39 47.17 26.17
N ILE A 211 31.34 45.94 26.67
CA ILE A 211 32.29 45.45 27.68
C ILE A 211 33.70 45.44 27.09
N ASP A 212 33.86 44.87 25.90
CA ASP A 212 35.17 44.79 25.22
C ASP A 212 35.75 46.20 24.95
N GLN A 213 34.91 47.18 24.57
CA GLN A 213 35.34 48.58 24.41
C GLN A 213 35.83 49.21 25.73
N ILE A 214 35.16 48.94 26.84
CA ILE A 214 35.60 49.42 28.16
C ILE A 214 36.94 48.78 28.53
N ASP A 215 37.10 47.48 28.31
CA ASP A 215 38.34 46.77 28.61
C ASP A 215 39.52 47.33 27.78
N ILE A 216 39.30 47.62 26.49
CA ILE A 216 40.29 48.29 25.63
C ILE A 216 40.65 49.69 26.18
N SER A 217 39.66 50.49 26.62
CA SER A 217 39.95 51.82 27.19
C SER A 217 40.77 51.76 28.48
N ILE A 218 40.53 50.75 29.32
CA ILE A 218 41.30 50.53 30.55
C ILE A 218 42.74 50.14 30.19
N GLN A 219 42.93 49.26 29.20
CA GLN A 219 44.26 48.89 28.71
C GLN A 219 45.02 50.08 28.10
N ALA A 220 44.32 51.05 27.53
CA ALA A 220 44.88 52.30 27.01
C ALA A 220 45.22 53.35 28.08
N GLY A 221 45.04 53.05 29.37
CA GLY A 221 45.42 53.93 30.48
C GLY A 221 44.30 54.83 31.02
N ALA A 222 43.03 54.59 30.66
CA ALA A 222 41.91 55.27 31.31
C ALA A 222 41.78 54.88 32.80
N ASP A 223 41.32 55.80 33.65
CA ASP A 223 41.14 55.55 35.10
C ASP A 223 40.19 54.37 35.34
N PRO A 224 40.67 53.24 35.90
CA PRO A 224 39.87 52.04 36.11
C PRO A 224 38.71 52.26 37.09
N ASN A 225 38.76 53.29 37.94
CA ASN A 225 37.70 53.59 38.88
C ASN A 225 36.49 54.27 38.23
N GLY A 226 36.67 54.97 37.11
CA GLY A 226 35.57 55.54 36.31
C GLY A 226 34.68 54.47 35.65
N HIS A 227 35.19 53.25 35.47
CA HIS A 227 34.53 52.19 34.68
C HIS A 227 33.87 51.07 35.50
N LYS A 228 34.02 51.03 36.83
CA LYS A 228 33.44 49.96 37.67
C LYS A 228 31.90 49.97 37.72
N LEU A 229 31.29 51.16 37.78
CA LEU A 229 29.84 51.33 37.77
C LEU A 229 29.17 50.88 36.46
N PRO A 230 29.68 51.25 35.26
CA PRO A 230 29.09 50.80 34.01
C PRO A 230 29.21 49.29 33.76
N LEU A 231 30.29 48.63 34.17
CA LEU A 231 30.45 47.17 33.99
C LEU A 231 29.41 46.35 34.77
N ARG A 232 29.11 46.71 36.02
CA ARG A 232 28.05 46.03 36.80
C ARG A 232 26.67 46.20 36.17
N ARG A 233 26.35 47.38 35.63
CA ARG A 233 25.09 47.62 34.92
C ARG A 233 25.00 46.82 33.63
N LEU A 234 26.07 46.77 32.82
CA LEU A 234 26.10 46.02 31.57
C LEU A 234 25.92 44.51 31.80
N ARG A 235 26.55 43.93 32.81
CA ARG A 235 26.35 42.51 33.17
C ARG A 235 24.92 42.22 33.62
N LYS A 236 24.29 43.13 34.37
CA LYS A 236 22.88 43.02 34.73
C LYS A 236 21.98 43.09 33.48
N GLN A 237 22.23 44.03 32.57
CA GLN A 237 21.51 44.11 31.30
C GLN A 237 21.70 42.87 30.43
N GLN A 238 22.87 42.21 30.48
CA GLN A 238 23.12 40.97 29.75
C GLN A 238 22.23 39.82 30.21
N SER A 239 21.96 39.73 31.52
CA SER A 239 20.99 38.76 32.07
C SER A 239 19.53 39.10 31.75
N GLU A 240 19.24 40.35 31.36
CA GLU A 240 17.89 40.80 30.99
C GLU A 240 17.61 40.62 29.48
N CYS A 241 18.61 40.25 28.66
CA CYS A 241 18.48 40.10 27.21
C CYS A 241 17.68 38.87 26.73
N GLY A 242 17.22 37.98 27.62
CA GLY A 242 16.44 36.81 27.20
C GLY A 242 16.09 35.90 28.35
#